data_AF-A0A3M3B869-F1
#
_entry.id   AF-A0A3M3B869-F1
#
_cell.length_a   1.000
_cell.length_b   1.000
_cell.length_c   1.000
_cell.angle_alpha   90.00
_cell.angle_beta   90.00
_cell.angle_gamma   90.00
#
_symmetry.space_group_name_H-M   'P 1'
#
loop_
_entity.id
_entity.type
_entity.pdbx_description
1 polymer ?
#
loop_
_entity_poly.entity_id
_entity_poly.type
_entity_poly.pdbx_seq_one_letter_code
_entity_poly.pdbx_strand_id
1 'polypeptide(L)'
;MAVVIDLGQCKSSVAGAEPSKTKGGKRIDAYRITPDGTLAFSDTHFTLDRENKPIEQFIRYQIRADGTAGFSMTTLSVPGYQQVGNAVSYECAIGKGLSFFAN
;
A
#
# COMPACT_ATOMS: atom_id res chain seq x y z
N MET A 1 7.75 -2.02 -14.95
CA MET A 1 8.11 -1.35 -13.68
C MET A 1 7.45 -2.09 -12.51
N ALA A 2 8.17 -2.31 -11.42
CA ALA A 2 7.65 -2.86 -10.18
C ALA A 2 7.92 -1.93 -9.00
N VAL A 3 7.07 -1.98 -7.99
CA VAL A 3 7.31 -1.36 -6.67
C VAL A 3 7.54 -2.46 -5.64
N VAL A 4 8.49 -2.22 -4.74
CA VAL A 4 8.70 -3.00 -3.53
C VAL A 4 8.53 -2.07 -2.33
N ILE A 5 7.83 -2.57 -1.32
CA ILE A 5 7.60 -1.88 -0.06
C ILE A 5 8.15 -2.71 1.10
N ASP A 6 8.83 -2.05 2.03
CA ASP A 6 9.25 -2.57 3.33
C ASP A 6 8.59 -1.71 4.40
N LEU A 7 7.44 -2.17 4.89
CA LEU A 7 6.64 -1.41 5.87
C LEU A 7 7.37 -1.26 7.22
N GLY A 8 8.42 -2.06 7.48
CA GLY A 8 9.25 -1.90 8.67
C GLY A 8 10.14 -0.66 8.65
N GLN A 9 10.34 -0.06 7.47
CA GLN A 9 11.06 1.21 7.32
C GLN A 9 10.12 2.42 7.18
N CYS A 10 8.82 2.20 7.21
CA CYS A 10 7.81 3.24 7.11
C CYS A 10 7.22 3.58 8.49
N LYS A 11 6.69 4.79 8.62
CA LYS A 11 5.99 5.23 9.82
C LYS A 11 4.51 4.88 9.71
N SER A 12 3.99 4.06 10.62
CA SER A 12 2.55 3.79 10.72
C SER A 12 1.78 5.05 11.12
N SER A 13 0.57 5.21 10.60
CA SER A 13 -0.38 6.23 11.08
C SER A 13 -0.99 5.89 12.44
N VAL A 14 -0.90 4.63 12.86
CA VAL A 14 -1.36 4.19 14.18
C VAL A 14 -0.29 4.57 15.21
N ALA A 15 -0.65 5.47 16.12
CA ALA A 15 0.24 5.95 17.18
C ALA A 15 0.71 4.80 18.07
N GLY A 16 2.02 4.72 18.31
CA GLY A 16 2.63 3.68 19.15
C GLY A 16 2.64 2.27 18.53
N ALA A 17 2.28 2.12 17.25
CA ALA A 17 2.38 0.83 16.59
C ALA A 17 3.84 0.39 16.44
N GLU A 18 4.09 -0.88 16.76
CA GLU A 18 5.37 -1.52 16.49
C GLU A 18 5.69 -1.52 15.00
N PRO A 19 6.97 -1.48 14.60
CA PRO A 19 7.37 -1.59 13.21
C PRO A 19 6.80 -2.86 12.57
N SER A 20 6.25 -2.69 11.37
CA SER A 20 5.74 -3.83 10.60
C SER A 20 6.88 -4.74 10.16
N LYS A 21 6.63 -6.04 10.08
CA LYS A 21 7.56 -7.02 9.47
C LYS A 21 7.21 -7.32 8.02
N THR A 22 6.18 -6.68 7.50
CA THR A 22 5.65 -6.95 6.16
C THR A 22 6.51 -6.30 5.09
N LYS A 23 6.96 -7.11 4.14
CA LYS A 23 7.53 -6.66 2.87
C LYS A 23 6.70 -7.24 1.74
N GLY A 24 6.54 -6.46 0.68
CA GLY A 24 5.73 -6.88 -0.47
C GLY A 24 6.13 -6.13 -1.72
N GLY A 25 5.54 -6.51 -2.85
CA GLY A 25 5.77 -5.83 -4.10
C GLY A 25 4.72 -6.19 -5.14
N LYS A 26 4.61 -5.34 -6.16
CA LYS A 26 3.61 -5.44 -7.23
C LYS A 26 4.18 -4.84 -8.52
N ARG A 27 3.83 -5.41 -9.66
CA ARG A 27 4.05 -4.77 -10.96
C ARG A 27 3.03 -3.66 -11.15
N ILE A 28 3.49 -2.49 -11.58
CA ILE A 28 2.61 -1.34 -11.80
C ILE A 28 2.11 -1.43 -13.23
N ASP A 29 0.86 -1.88 -13.38
CA ASP A 29 0.22 -2.05 -14.68
C ASP A 29 -0.36 -0.72 -15.20
N ALA A 30 -0.87 0.12 -14.28
CA ALA A 30 -1.42 1.43 -14.57
C ALA A 30 -1.07 2.43 -13.46
N TYR A 31 -0.89 3.69 -13.85
CA TYR A 31 -0.62 4.78 -12.94
C TYR A 31 -1.18 6.09 -13.48
N ARG A 32 -1.28 7.08 -12.61
CA ARG A 32 -1.63 8.47 -12.94
C ARG A 32 -0.57 9.39 -12.36
N ILE A 33 -0.18 10.41 -13.11
CA ILE A 33 0.60 11.55 -12.60
C ILE A 33 -0.35 12.74 -12.51
N THR A 34 -0.45 13.36 -11.35
CA THR A 34 -1.27 14.57 -11.13
C THR A 34 -0.48 15.84 -11.46
N PRO A 35 -1.14 17.01 -11.62
CA PRO A 35 -0.46 18.26 -12.01
C PRO A 35 0.65 18.73 -11.06
N ASP A 36 0.58 18.36 -9.78
CA ASP A 36 1.61 18.62 -8.76
C ASP A 36 2.80 17.63 -8.82
N GLY A 37 2.81 16.72 -9.80
CA GLY A 37 3.85 15.72 -9.98
C GLY A 37 3.68 14.46 -9.14
N THR A 38 2.57 14.30 -8.39
CA THR A 38 2.34 13.08 -7.60
C THR A 38 2.07 11.88 -8.51
N LEU A 39 2.90 10.83 -8.38
CA LEU A 39 2.66 9.53 -8.97
C LEU A 39 1.69 8.75 -8.07
N ALA A 40 0.54 8.38 -8.63
CA ALA A 40 -0.48 7.60 -7.92
C ALA A 40 -0.82 6.33 -8.68
N PHE A 41 -0.91 5.21 -7.97
CA PHE A 41 -1.40 3.95 -8.51
C PHE A 41 -2.04 3.13 -7.39
N SER A 42 -2.79 2.10 -7.77
CA SER A 42 -3.48 1.22 -6.84
C SER A 42 -3.34 -0.23 -7.25
N ASP A 43 -3.63 -1.11 -6.31
CA ASP A 43 -3.79 -2.54 -6.52
C ASP A 43 -5.07 -3.01 -5.84
N THR A 44 -5.67 -4.05 -6.41
CA THR A 44 -6.73 -4.82 -5.76
C THR A 44 -6.22 -6.24 -5.57
N HIS A 45 -6.12 -6.66 -4.31
CA HIS A 45 -5.67 -7.99 -3.95
C HIS A 45 -6.82 -8.80 -3.35
N PHE A 46 -7.40 -9.69 -4.16
CA PHE A 46 -8.40 -10.64 -3.71
C PHE A 46 -7.73 -11.87 -3.09
N THR A 47 -8.11 -12.21 -1.86
CA THR A 47 -7.49 -13.32 -1.13
C THR A 47 -8.42 -13.83 -0.03
N LEU A 48 -7.93 -14.75 0.79
CA LEU A 48 -8.61 -15.23 1.99
C LEU A 48 -7.99 -14.62 3.25
N ASP A 49 -8.80 -14.33 4.25
CA ASP A 49 -8.33 -13.97 5.58
C ASP A 49 -7.83 -15.20 6.37
N ARG A 50 -7.46 -15.00 7.64
CA ARG A 50 -6.92 -16.07 8.51
C ARG A 50 -7.97 -17.13 8.85
N GLU A 51 -9.24 -16.79 8.70
CA GLU A 51 -10.40 -17.64 8.93
C GLU A 51 -10.93 -18.27 7.63
N ASN A 52 -10.17 -18.16 6.52
CA ASN A 52 -10.51 -18.64 5.18
C ASN A 52 -11.75 -17.97 4.55
N LYS A 53 -12.07 -16.73 4.93
CA LYS A 53 -13.16 -15.97 4.32
C LYS A 53 -12.65 -15.08 3.18
N PRO A 54 -13.39 -14.98 2.06
CA PRO A 54 -13.04 -14.09 0.96
C PRO A 54 -12.99 -12.62 1.37
N ILE A 55 -11.88 -11.96 1.04
CA ILE A 55 -11.65 -10.53 1.24
C ILE A 55 -11.04 -9.91 -0.02
N GLU A 56 -11.27 -8.61 -0.19
CA GLU A 56 -10.59 -7.80 -1.19
C GLU A 56 -9.86 -6.65 -0.51
N GLN A 57 -8.58 -6.50 -0.83
CA GLN A 57 -7.71 -5.45 -0.30
C GLN A 57 -7.50 -4.38 -1.35
N PHE A 58 -7.93 -3.16 -1.06
CA PHE A 58 -7.69 -1.99 -1.89
C PHE A 58 -6.44 -1.28 -1.39
N ILE A 59 -5.37 -1.40 -2.16
CA ILE A 59 -4.04 -0.87 -1.81
C ILE A 59 -3.78 0.36 -2.68
N ARG A 60 -3.33 1.45 -2.07
CA ARG A 60 -3.10 2.73 -2.75
C ARG A 60 -1.72 3.28 -2.43
N TYR A 61 -1.06 3.78 -3.45
CA TYR A 61 0.25 4.39 -3.39
C TYR A 61 0.16 5.82 -3.93
N GLN A 62 0.75 6.77 -3.21
CA GLN A 62 0.86 8.17 -3.62
C GLN A 62 2.27 8.63 -3.33
N ILE A 63 3.06 8.88 -4.37
CA ILE A 63 4.46 9.28 -4.26
C ILE A 63 4.57 10.71 -4.76
N ARG A 64 4.90 11.63 -3.87
CA ARG A 64 5.08 13.05 -4.18
C ARG A 64 6.39 13.30 -4.90
N ALA A 65 6.50 14.44 -5.57
CA ALA A 65 7.70 14.84 -6.29
C ALA A 65 8.95 14.98 -5.39
N ASP A 66 8.77 15.23 -4.09
CA ASP A 66 9.84 15.29 -3.09
C ASP A 66 10.32 13.90 -2.62
N GLY A 67 9.72 12.82 -3.14
CA GLY A 67 10.05 11.44 -2.79
C GLY A 67 9.34 10.90 -1.55
N THR A 68 8.54 11.71 -0.85
CA THR A 68 7.65 11.20 0.22
C THR A 68 6.55 10.34 -0.39
N ALA A 69 6.18 9.26 0.30
CA ALA A 69 5.22 8.30 -0.20
C ALA A 69 4.18 7.92 0.86
N GLY A 70 2.91 7.98 0.49
CA GLY A 70 1.81 7.40 1.23
C GLY A 70 1.49 6.01 0.71
N PHE A 71 1.41 5.04 1.62
CA PHE A 71 0.81 3.73 1.40
C PHE A 71 -0.47 3.63 2.25
N SER A 72 -1.54 3.11 1.68
CA SER A 72 -2.75 2.77 2.46
C SER A 72 -3.38 1.49 1.96
N MET A 73 -4.04 0.78 2.87
CA MET A 73 -4.80 -0.42 2.57
C MET A 73 -6.12 -0.42 3.32
N THR A 74 -7.18 -0.72 2.58
CA THR A 74 -8.51 -0.98 3.13
C THR A 74 -8.93 -2.39 2.74
N THR A 75 -9.29 -3.21 3.72
CA THR A 75 -9.77 -4.57 3.49
C THR A 75 -11.28 -4.59 3.58
N LEU A 76 -11.95 -5.15 2.58
CA LEU A 76 -13.39 -5.34 2.55
C LEU A 76 -13.73 -6.83 2.50
N SER A 77 -14.80 -7.21 3.18
CA SER A 77 -15.38 -8.56 3.11
C SER A 77 -16.09 -8.77 1.77
N VAL A 78 -16.15 -10.01 1.30
CA VAL A 78 -16.89 -10.38 0.09
C VAL A 78 -18.02 -11.35 0.46
N PRO A 79 -19.24 -11.19 -0.10
CA PRO A 79 -19.63 -10.22 -1.13
C PRO A 79 -20.16 -8.88 -0.59
N GLY A 80 -20.21 -8.69 0.72
CA GLY A 80 -20.89 -7.55 1.34
C GLY A 80 -20.15 -6.20 1.27
N TYR A 81 -18.87 -6.20 0.87
CA TYR A 81 -17.97 -5.06 0.82
C TYR A 81 -17.92 -4.23 2.12
N GLN A 82 -18.16 -4.88 3.27
CA GLN A 82 -18.04 -4.24 4.57
C GLN A 82 -16.58 -4.25 5.01
N GLN A 83 -16.10 -3.14 5.59
CA GLN A 83 -14.72 -3.04 6.04
C GLN A 83 -14.40 -4.11 7.10
N VAL A 84 -13.28 -4.80 6.93
CA VAL A 84 -12.75 -5.79 7.86
C VAL A 84 -11.52 -5.21 8.54
N GLY A 85 -11.60 -5.07 9.87
CA GLY A 85 -10.53 -4.46 10.67
C GLY A 85 -10.35 -2.96 10.39
N ASN A 86 -9.23 -2.42 10.86
CA ASN A 86 -8.89 -1.01 10.66
C ASN A 86 -8.18 -0.82 9.32
N ALA A 87 -8.52 0.26 8.62
CA ALA A 87 -7.69 0.73 7.53
C ALA A 87 -6.29 1.06 8.07
N VAL A 88 -5.26 0.68 7.33
CA VAL A 88 -3.87 0.97 7.70
C VAL A 88 -3.27 1.95 6.71
N SER A 89 -2.43 2.84 7.19
CA SER A 89 -1.65 3.71 6.34
C SER A 89 -0.25 3.91 6.89
N TYR A 90 0.70 4.08 5.99
CA TYR A 90 2.10 4.23 6.28
C TYR A 90 2.69 5.37 5.47
N GLU A 91 3.56 6.14 6.11
CA GLU A 91 4.39 7.15 5.46
C GLU A 91 5.78 6.56 5.23
N CYS A 92 6.17 6.49 3.96
CA CYS A 92 7.43 5.95 3.46
C CYS A 92 8.17 7.04 2.66
N ALA A 93 9.35 6.70 2.12
CA ALA A 93 10.01 7.52 1.11
C ALA A 93 10.71 6.64 0.06
N ILE A 94 10.95 7.19 -1.13
CA ILE A 94 11.81 6.53 -2.13
C ILE A 94 13.19 6.26 -1.51
N GLY A 95 13.68 5.03 -1.63
CA GLY A 95 14.94 4.58 -1.05
C GLY A 95 14.89 4.28 0.46
N LYS A 96 13.74 4.53 1.13
CA LYS A 96 13.52 4.21 2.54
C LYS A 96 12.10 3.66 2.75
N GLY A 97 11.99 2.35 2.71
CA GLY A 97 10.70 1.64 2.78
C GLY A 97 9.95 1.54 1.45
N LEU A 98 10.31 2.29 0.41
CA LEU A 98 9.74 2.13 -0.93
C LEU A 98 10.84 2.17 -2.00
N SER A 99 10.76 1.28 -3.00
CA SER A 99 11.73 1.23 -4.10
C SER A 99 11.06 0.81 -5.40
N PHE A 100 11.56 1.34 -6.53
CA PHE A 100 11.09 1.01 -7.86
C PHE A 100 12.16 0.25 -8.64
N PHE A 101 11.72 -0.71 -9.46
CA PHE A 101 12.59 -1.52 -10.32
C PHE A 101 12.07 -1.49 -11.76
N ALA A 102 12.96 -1.20 -12.70
CA ALA A 102 12.73 -1.40 -14.12
C ALA A 102 13.20 -2.82 -14.46
N ASN A 103 12.24 -3.70 -14.75
CA ASN A 103 12.49 -5.00 -15.35
C ASN A 103 12.03 -4.94 -16.80
#